data_AF-A0A1G1SUY6-F1
#
_entry.id   AF-A0A1G1SUY6-F1
#
_cell.length_a   1.000
_cell.length_b   1.000
_cell.length_c   1.000
_cell.angle_alpha   90.00
_cell.angle_beta   90.00
_cell.angle_gamma   90.00
#
_symmetry.space_group_name_H-M   'P 1'
#
loop_
_entity.id
_entity.type
_entity.pdbx_description
1 polymer ?
#
loop_
_entity_poly.entity_id
_entity_poly.type
_entity_poly.pdbx_seq_one_letter_code
_entity_poly.pdbx_strand_id
1 'polypeptide(L)'
;MVFQFNPNGIDQGEQLFGKQFLSFEIRTLNSKGELMELRTVDNVVICPGDNSPRAAFYADKLCRTDPLSLNALLARKTYDLDDWSRILVTVKHQTAPYAEPGYTQTVEVVLKRRYKFDIDVSFPAGLLTRRQGETGYGSFGGISLATLAQLSFYSPDKINRLRPYKIGAGFVALNAFNLSNTSKNDRDLGLVILGSVYPTRREAKFTFPLYLGGGYLLSAGKWFYLLGPGIGVRL
;
A
#
# COMPACT_ATOMS: atom_id res chain seq x y z
N MET A 1 -7.83 0.04 -16.47
CA MET A 1 -8.58 1.32 -16.39
C MET A 1 -8.70 1.90 -17.80
N VAL A 2 -9.85 2.49 -18.11
CA VAL A 2 -10.19 3.00 -19.45
C VAL A 2 -10.87 4.35 -19.28
N PHE A 3 -10.50 5.34 -20.10
CA PHE A 3 -11.26 6.58 -20.24
C PHE A 3 -12.25 6.43 -21.38
N GLN A 4 -13.53 6.58 -21.06
CA GLN A 4 -14.61 6.64 -22.02
C GLN A 4 -15.05 8.09 -22.19
N PHE A 5 -15.30 8.49 -23.42
CA PHE A 5 -15.78 9.82 -23.76
C PHE A 5 -17.30 9.81 -23.86
N ASN A 6 -17.93 10.93 -23.54
CA ASN A 6 -19.37 11.14 -23.74
C ASN A 6 -19.59 12.17 -24.86
N PRO A 7 -19.63 11.76 -26.15
CA PRO A 7 -19.90 12.65 -27.28
C PRO A 7 -21.22 13.41 -27.14
N ASN A 8 -22.22 12.79 -26.51
CA ASN A 8 -23.53 13.39 -26.31
C ASN A 8 -23.54 14.50 -25.25
N GLY A 9 -22.46 14.70 -24.50
CA GLY A 9 -22.32 15.84 -23.59
C GLY A 9 -21.79 17.11 -24.26
N ILE A 10 -21.36 17.02 -25.53
CA ILE A 10 -20.76 18.11 -26.30
C ILE A 10 -21.88 18.85 -27.04
N ASP A 11 -21.74 20.17 -27.22
CA ASP A 11 -22.80 21.06 -27.74
C ASP A 11 -24.10 21.06 -26.91
N GLN A 12 -24.06 20.58 -25.65
CA GLN A 12 -25.18 20.67 -24.72
C GLN A 12 -25.08 21.93 -23.84
N GLY A 13 -26.13 22.74 -23.85
CA GLY A 13 -26.19 23.98 -23.07
C GLY A 13 -25.24 25.05 -23.61
N GLU A 14 -24.51 25.74 -22.72
CA GLU A 14 -23.64 26.88 -23.08
C GLU A 14 -22.12 26.53 -23.08
N GLN A 15 -21.75 25.25 -23.15
CA GLN A 15 -20.34 24.84 -23.01
C GLN A 15 -19.95 23.74 -24.02
N LEU A 16 -18.63 23.59 -24.23
CA LEU A 16 -18.01 22.54 -25.04
C LEU A 16 -18.56 22.48 -26.48
N PHE A 17 -18.36 23.57 -27.23
CA PHE A 17 -18.88 23.68 -28.59
C PHE A 17 -17.97 23.02 -29.63
N GLY A 18 -18.56 22.23 -30.51
CA GLY A 18 -17.88 21.59 -31.65
C GLY A 18 -16.85 20.53 -31.29
N LYS A 19 -15.90 20.25 -32.20
CA LYS A 19 -14.82 19.27 -31.97
C LYS A 19 -14.02 19.69 -30.73
N GLN A 20 -13.74 18.74 -29.84
CA GLN A 20 -12.93 18.91 -28.63
C GLN A 20 -11.52 18.38 -28.87
N PHE A 21 -10.53 19.27 -28.86
CA PHE A 21 -9.11 18.91 -29.02
C PHE A 21 -8.46 18.78 -27.65
N LEU A 22 -8.15 17.55 -27.26
CA LEU A 22 -7.63 17.22 -25.94
C LEU A 22 -6.19 16.69 -26.01
N SER A 23 -5.41 16.98 -24.98
CA SER A 23 -4.19 16.27 -24.66
C SER A 23 -4.28 15.64 -23.27
N PHE A 24 -3.71 14.45 -23.16
CA PHE A 24 -3.65 13.68 -21.93
C PHE A 24 -2.20 13.59 -21.48
N GLU A 25 -1.92 14.03 -20.27
CA GLU A 25 -0.64 13.87 -19.60
C GLU A 25 -0.83 12.84 -18.47
N ILE A 26 -0.20 11.68 -18.62
CA ILE A 26 -0.30 10.55 -17.69
C ILE A 26 1.02 10.43 -16.94
N ARG A 27 0.98 10.70 -15.64
CA ARG A 27 2.12 10.60 -14.72
C ARG A 27 1.91 9.46 -13.75
N THR A 28 2.87 8.54 -13.69
CA THR A 28 2.89 7.47 -12.71
C THR A 28 3.94 7.81 -11.65
N LEU A 29 3.52 7.87 -10.39
CA LEU A 29 4.37 8.13 -9.23
C LEU A 29 4.46 6.87 -8.37
N ASN A 30 5.61 6.65 -7.74
CA ASN A 30 5.77 5.59 -6.76
C ASN A 30 5.19 5.97 -5.38
N SER A 31 5.30 5.06 -4.40
CA SER A 31 4.85 5.28 -3.02
C SER A 31 5.55 6.43 -2.28
N LYS A 32 6.71 6.88 -2.76
CA LYS A 32 7.47 8.04 -2.23
C LYS A 32 7.11 9.35 -2.93
N GLY A 33 6.28 9.30 -3.97
CA GLY A 33 5.92 10.46 -4.79
C GLY A 33 6.95 10.80 -5.88
N GLU A 34 7.92 9.92 -6.14
CA GLU A 34 8.89 10.09 -7.21
C GLU A 34 8.25 9.71 -8.55
N LEU A 35 8.56 10.46 -9.61
CA LEU A 35 8.06 10.21 -10.96
C LEU A 35 8.72 8.95 -11.53
N MET A 36 7.90 7.96 -11.88
CA MET A 36 8.35 6.71 -12.52
C MET A 36 8.21 6.77 -14.04
N GLU A 37 7.08 7.25 -14.53
CA GLU A 37 6.78 7.31 -15.96
C GLU A 37 5.92 8.54 -16.26
N LEU A 38 6.21 9.18 -17.39
CA LEU A 38 5.41 10.25 -17.97
C LEU A 38 5.06 9.86 -19.41
N ARG A 39 3.78 9.89 -19.75
CA ARG A 39 3.29 9.66 -21.12
C ARG A 39 2.34 10.76 -21.50
N THR A 40 2.58 11.36 -22.66
CA THR A 40 1.69 12.36 -23.25
C THR A 40 1.00 11.74 -24.46
N VAL A 41 -0.31 11.93 -24.54
CA VAL A 41 -1.12 11.58 -25.71
C VAL A 41 -1.75 12.87 -26.21
N ASP A 42 -1.23 13.37 -27.32
CA ASP A 42 -1.72 14.58 -27.95
C ASP A 42 -2.76 14.27 -29.04
N ASN A 43 -3.47 15.31 -29.47
CA ASN A 43 -4.41 15.25 -30.60
C ASN A 43 -5.54 14.24 -30.41
N VAL A 44 -6.04 14.12 -29.18
CA VAL A 44 -7.26 13.34 -28.90
C VAL A 44 -8.45 14.20 -29.29
N VAL A 45 -8.99 13.97 -30.48
CA VAL A 45 -10.13 14.72 -31.02
C VAL A 45 -11.42 13.97 -30.73
N ILE A 46 -12.32 14.58 -29.95
CA ILE A 46 -13.66 14.04 -29.66
C ILE A 46 -14.69 14.92 -30.35
N CYS A 47 -15.58 14.30 -31.11
CA CYS A 47 -16.60 15.03 -31.86
C CYS A 47 -17.97 14.92 -31.17
N PRO A 48 -18.85 15.92 -31.37
CA PRO A 48 -20.22 15.87 -30.87
C PRO A 48 -20.96 14.63 -31.36
N GLY A 49 -21.79 14.06 -30.49
CA GLY A 49 -22.65 12.92 -30.82
C GLY A 49 -23.92 13.32 -31.57
N ASP A 50 -24.78 12.35 -31.85
CA ASP A 50 -25.98 12.49 -32.70
C ASP A 50 -27.02 13.50 -32.17
N ASN A 51 -26.93 13.85 -30.90
CA ASN A 51 -27.81 14.85 -30.29
C ASN A 51 -27.38 16.30 -30.56
N SER A 52 -26.20 16.52 -31.14
CA SER A 52 -25.76 17.84 -31.58
C SER A 52 -26.41 18.17 -32.93
N PRO A 53 -26.97 19.38 -33.12
CA PRO A 53 -27.42 19.85 -34.44
C PRO A 53 -26.30 19.86 -35.50
N ARG A 54 -25.03 19.78 -35.06
CA ARG A 54 -23.85 19.80 -35.92
C ARG A 54 -23.29 18.41 -36.22
N ALA A 55 -23.88 17.33 -35.68
CA ALA A 55 -23.37 15.97 -35.79
C ALA A 55 -23.10 15.55 -37.25
N ALA A 56 -24.01 15.88 -38.17
CA ALA A 56 -23.91 15.54 -39.59
C ALA A 56 -22.67 16.13 -40.29
N PHE A 57 -22.08 17.21 -39.75
CA PHE A 57 -20.89 17.87 -40.31
C PHE A 57 -19.57 17.30 -39.77
N TYR A 58 -19.64 16.31 -38.88
CA TYR A 58 -18.47 15.69 -38.25
C TYR A 58 -18.22 14.24 -38.71
N ALA A 59 -18.77 13.85 -39.87
CA ALA A 59 -18.55 12.54 -40.49
C ALA A 59 -17.09 12.23 -40.88
N ASP A 60 -16.15 13.15 -40.61
CA ASP A 60 -14.73 12.99 -40.89
C ASP A 60 -14.08 11.88 -40.03
N LYS A 61 -13.16 11.12 -40.63
CA LYS A 61 -12.39 10.03 -39.99
C LYS A 61 -11.41 10.48 -38.89
N LEU A 62 -11.38 11.77 -38.53
CA LEU A 62 -10.44 12.33 -37.55
C LEU A 62 -10.95 12.25 -36.11
N CYS A 63 -12.24 12.00 -35.93
CA CYS A 63 -12.87 11.87 -34.61
C CYS A 63 -12.54 10.51 -33.99
N ARG A 64 -12.07 10.52 -32.74
CA ARG A 64 -11.85 9.27 -31.99
C ARG A 64 -13.15 8.79 -31.38
N THR A 65 -13.51 7.54 -31.68
CA THR A 65 -14.65 6.82 -31.08
C THR A 65 -14.19 5.81 -30.03
N ASP A 66 -12.96 5.32 -30.14
CA ASP A 66 -12.44 4.28 -29.25
C ASP A 66 -12.03 4.84 -27.88
N PRO A 67 -12.32 4.10 -26.80
CA PRO A 67 -11.86 4.47 -25.47
C PRO A 67 -10.32 4.56 -25.38
N LEU A 68 -9.83 5.37 -24.45
CA LEU A 68 -8.40 5.49 -24.16
C LEU A 68 -8.03 4.52 -23.03
N SER A 69 -7.38 3.41 -23.39
CA SER A 69 -6.90 2.43 -22.41
C SER A 69 -5.54 2.83 -21.85
N LEU A 70 -5.46 3.06 -20.53
CA LEU A 70 -4.19 3.33 -19.85
C LEU A 70 -3.20 2.17 -20.00
N ASN A 71 -3.68 0.93 -19.98
CA ASN A 71 -2.83 -0.24 -20.16
C ASN A 71 -2.23 -0.33 -21.56
N ALA A 72 -2.86 0.28 -22.58
CA ALA A 72 -2.28 0.33 -23.91
C ALA A 72 -1.13 1.36 -24.00
N LEU A 73 -1.16 2.41 -23.17
CA LEU A 73 -0.23 3.54 -23.23
C LEU A 73 0.97 3.42 -22.29
N LEU A 74 0.74 2.85 -21.11
CA LEU A 74 1.78 2.71 -20.08
C LEU A 74 2.73 1.56 -20.44
N ALA A 75 4.03 1.79 -20.24
CA ALA A 75 5.03 0.73 -20.34
C ALA A 75 4.80 -0.29 -19.22
N ARG A 76 4.63 0.18 -17.98
CA ARG A 76 4.25 -0.66 -16.84
C ARG A 76 2.73 -0.70 -16.69
N LYS A 77 2.15 -1.89 -16.84
CA LYS A 77 0.70 -2.05 -16.82
C LYS A 77 0.13 -1.78 -15.43
N THR A 78 -1.13 -1.34 -15.35
CA THR A 78 -1.76 -0.94 -14.08
C THR A 78 -1.82 -2.07 -13.04
N TYR A 79 -1.74 -3.33 -13.48
CA TYR A 79 -1.71 -4.50 -12.60
C TYR A 79 -0.30 -4.84 -12.07
N ASP A 80 0.74 -4.33 -12.71
CA ASP A 80 2.15 -4.55 -12.31
C ASP A 80 2.72 -3.38 -11.51
N LEU A 81 1.94 -2.33 -11.23
CA LEU A 81 2.42 -1.17 -10.48
C LEU A 81 2.79 -1.53 -9.04
N ASP A 82 3.83 -0.86 -8.53
CA ASP A 82 4.28 -1.04 -7.15
C ASP A 82 3.22 -0.57 -6.15
N ASP A 83 3.34 -1.05 -4.91
CA ASP A 83 2.44 -0.71 -3.83
C ASP A 83 2.28 0.79 -3.65
N TRP A 84 1.04 1.25 -3.50
CA TRP A 84 0.69 2.67 -3.33
C TRP A 84 1.17 3.60 -4.45
N SER A 85 1.44 3.06 -5.64
CA SER A 85 1.65 3.89 -6.83
C SER A 85 0.41 4.73 -7.13
N ARG A 86 0.66 5.93 -7.66
CA ARG A 86 -0.36 6.90 -8.04
C ARG A 86 -0.28 7.14 -9.53
N ILE A 87 -1.41 7.10 -10.23
CA ILE A 87 -1.52 7.53 -11.62
C ILE A 87 -2.27 8.86 -11.60
N LEU A 88 -1.61 9.93 -12.03
CA LEU A 88 -2.24 11.22 -12.27
C LEU A 88 -2.47 11.35 -13.77
N VAL A 89 -3.71 11.60 -14.15
CA VAL A 89 -4.08 11.86 -15.54
C VAL A 89 -4.60 13.27 -15.62
N THR A 90 -3.83 14.13 -16.26
CA THR A 90 -4.21 15.51 -16.52
C THR A 90 -4.72 15.62 -17.94
N VAL A 91 -5.99 15.98 -18.09
CA VAL A 91 -6.66 16.23 -19.36
C VAL A 91 -6.67 17.73 -19.59
N LYS A 92 -6.14 18.18 -20.73
CA LYS A 92 -6.04 19.59 -21.10
C LYS A 92 -6.69 19.81 -22.45
N HIS A 93 -7.40 20.92 -22.64
CA HIS A 93 -7.75 21.38 -23.98
C HIS A 93 -6.51 21.97 -24.66
N GLN A 94 -6.31 21.61 -25.93
CA GLN A 94 -5.26 22.21 -26.73
C GLN A 94 -5.62 23.67 -27.03
N THR A 95 -4.70 24.60 -26.80
CA THR A 95 -4.96 26.03 -27.02
C THR A 95 -4.78 26.46 -28.47
N ALA A 96 -4.07 25.71 -29.31
CA ALA A 96 -3.85 26.12 -30.70
C ALA A 96 -5.16 26.22 -31.53
N PRO A 97 -6.14 25.30 -31.38
CA PRO A 97 -7.42 25.39 -32.09
C PRO A 97 -8.41 26.39 -31.49
N TYR A 98 -8.23 26.82 -30.23
CA TYR A 98 -9.15 27.72 -29.55
C TYR A 98 -8.43 29.00 -29.14
N ALA A 99 -8.92 30.16 -29.53
CA ALA A 99 -8.35 31.46 -29.14
C ALA A 99 -8.53 31.80 -27.64
N GLU A 100 -8.97 30.85 -26.82
CA GLU A 100 -9.29 31.01 -25.40
C GLU A 100 -8.45 30.07 -24.51
N PRO A 101 -8.28 30.40 -23.22
CA PRO A 101 -7.62 29.51 -22.26
C PRO A 101 -8.38 28.19 -22.13
N GLY A 102 -7.75 27.09 -22.52
CA GLY A 102 -8.34 25.75 -22.44
C GLY A 102 -8.58 25.27 -21.01
N TYR A 103 -9.60 24.43 -20.81
CA TYR A 103 -9.85 23.81 -19.51
C TYR A 103 -8.84 22.69 -19.22
N THR A 104 -8.44 22.59 -17.95
CA THR A 104 -7.57 21.53 -17.43
C THR A 104 -8.24 20.83 -16.26
N GLN A 105 -8.24 19.50 -16.28
CA GLN A 105 -8.73 18.66 -15.19
C GLN A 105 -7.71 17.58 -14.86
N THR A 106 -7.50 17.30 -13.58
CA THR A 106 -6.58 16.24 -13.14
C THR A 106 -7.34 15.20 -12.33
N VAL A 107 -7.28 13.96 -12.79
CA VAL A 107 -7.82 12.79 -12.11
C VAL A 107 -6.66 12.03 -11.48
N GLU A 108 -6.77 11.73 -10.19
CA GLU A 108 -5.79 10.93 -9.47
C GLU A 108 -6.37 9.57 -9.12
N VAL A 109 -5.62 8.52 -9.45
CA VAL A 109 -5.94 7.14 -9.12
C VAL A 109 -4.83 6.58 -8.25
N VAL A 110 -5.21 6.07 -7.08
CA VAL A 110 -4.27 5.51 -6.10
C VAL A 110 -4.50 4.02 -5.96
N LEU A 111 -3.45 3.22 -6.10
CA LEU A 111 -3.52 1.78 -5.86
C LEU A 111 -3.64 1.51 -4.35
N LYS A 112 -4.85 1.14 -3.91
CA LYS A 112 -5.13 0.80 -2.51
C LYS A 112 -4.76 -0.65 -2.21
N ARG A 113 -3.79 -0.87 -1.31
CA ARG A 113 -3.49 -2.17 -0.71
C ARG A 113 -4.24 -2.35 0.62
N ARG A 114 -4.63 -3.58 0.94
CA ARG A 114 -5.33 -3.92 2.21
C ARG A 114 -4.38 -4.42 3.30
N TYR A 115 -3.36 -5.18 2.91
CA TYR A 115 -2.37 -5.78 3.80
C TYR A 115 -0.96 -5.64 3.21
N LYS A 116 0.04 -5.71 4.09
CA LYS A 116 1.46 -5.77 3.78
C LYS A 116 2.06 -6.95 4.55
N PHE A 117 2.87 -7.75 3.89
CA PHE A 117 3.61 -8.85 4.52
C PHE A 117 5.09 -8.46 4.58
N ASP A 118 5.67 -8.49 5.76
CA ASP A 118 7.09 -8.24 6.00
C ASP A 118 7.63 -9.30 6.96
N ILE A 119 8.89 -9.72 6.78
CA ILE A 119 9.60 -10.54 7.77
C ILE A 119 10.46 -9.61 8.61
N ASP A 120 10.24 -9.62 9.92
CA ASP A 120 10.92 -8.76 10.89
C ASP A 120 11.63 -9.64 11.95
N VAL A 121 12.87 -9.28 12.28
CA VAL A 121 13.64 -9.94 13.34
C VAL A 121 13.63 -8.99 14.53
N SER A 122 12.96 -9.40 15.61
CA SER A 122 12.83 -8.59 16.81
C SER A 122 13.49 -9.24 18.02
N PHE A 123 13.95 -8.40 18.94
CA PHE A 123 14.52 -8.80 20.22
C PHE A 123 13.53 -8.37 21.31
N PRO A 124 12.45 -9.14 21.54
CA PRO A 124 11.47 -8.74 22.52
C PRO A 124 12.03 -8.97 23.93
N ALA A 125 12.66 -7.94 24.48
CA ALA A 125 13.11 -7.91 25.87
C ALA A 125 11.92 -7.59 26.79
N GLY A 126 11.79 -8.31 27.91
CA GLY A 126 10.78 -7.99 28.93
C GLY A 126 9.41 -8.65 28.74
N LEU A 127 9.31 -9.72 27.94
CA LEU A 127 8.06 -10.48 27.82
C LEU A 127 7.86 -11.40 29.03
N LEU A 128 6.67 -11.32 29.64
CA LEU A 128 6.22 -12.31 30.60
C LEU A 128 5.89 -13.59 29.84
N THR A 129 6.60 -14.66 30.17
CA THR A 129 6.39 -15.98 29.58
C THR A 129 5.75 -16.90 30.60
N ARG A 130 4.66 -17.57 30.24
CA ARG A 130 4.02 -18.57 31.10
C ARG A 130 4.00 -19.90 30.37
N ARG A 131 4.72 -20.89 30.89
CA ARG A 131 4.72 -22.27 30.37
C ARG A 131 3.57 -23.05 30.99
N GLN A 132 2.93 -23.89 30.19
CA GLN A 132 1.86 -24.76 30.66
C GLN A 132 2.42 -25.80 31.65
N GLY A 133 1.76 -25.92 32.81
CA GLY A 133 2.15 -26.85 33.87
C GLY A 133 3.17 -26.31 34.88
N GLU A 134 3.59 -25.04 34.77
CA GLU A 134 4.43 -24.36 35.77
C GLU A 134 3.60 -23.36 36.59
N THR A 135 3.79 -23.36 37.91
CA THR A 135 3.14 -22.40 38.82
C THR A 135 3.94 -21.09 38.84
N GLY A 136 3.49 -20.09 38.10
CA GLY A 136 4.05 -18.74 38.09
C GLY A 136 4.21 -18.14 36.69
N TYR A 137 4.66 -16.89 36.63
CA TYR A 137 5.20 -16.28 35.42
C TYR A 137 6.72 -16.46 35.43
N GLY A 138 7.28 -16.96 34.33
CA GLY A 138 8.73 -17.04 34.16
C GLY A 138 9.37 -15.64 34.08
N SER A 139 10.65 -15.57 34.43
CA SER A 139 11.47 -14.34 34.39
C SER A 139 11.31 -13.55 33.09
N PHE A 140 11.28 -12.22 33.20
CA PHE A 140 11.24 -11.22 32.11
C PHE A 140 12.40 -11.33 31.10
N GLY A 141 13.40 -12.19 31.35
CA GLY A 141 14.63 -12.31 30.56
C GLY A 141 14.73 -13.54 29.65
N GLY A 142 13.65 -14.31 29.47
CA GLY A 142 13.72 -15.61 28.79
C GLY A 142 13.84 -15.56 27.26
N ILE A 143 13.25 -14.58 26.58
CA ILE A 143 13.29 -14.51 25.10
C ILE A 143 14.51 -13.72 24.64
N SER A 144 15.41 -14.42 23.96
CA SER A 144 16.64 -13.85 23.43
C SER A 144 16.53 -13.36 21.99
N LEU A 145 15.65 -13.97 21.18
CA LEU A 145 15.48 -13.64 19.77
C LEU A 145 14.12 -14.14 19.27
N ALA A 146 13.42 -13.33 18.49
CA ALA A 146 12.23 -13.77 17.76
C ALA A 146 12.34 -13.37 16.28
N THR A 147 12.14 -14.33 15.38
CA THR A 147 12.02 -14.07 13.94
C THR A 147 10.56 -14.26 13.57
N LEU A 148 9.91 -13.18 13.12
CA LEU A 148 8.46 -13.15 12.88
C LEU A 148 8.17 -12.72 11.45
N ALA A 149 7.45 -13.55 10.73
CA ALA A 149 6.73 -13.14 9.54
C ALA A 149 5.46 -12.40 9.98
N GLN A 150 5.33 -11.12 9.65
CA GLN A 150 4.27 -10.23 10.14
C GLN A 150 3.39 -9.70 9.00
N LEU A 151 2.07 -9.76 9.23
CA LEU A 151 1.05 -9.06 8.48
C LEU A 151 0.74 -7.72 9.15
N SER A 152 0.89 -6.64 8.37
CA SER A 152 0.46 -5.30 8.72
C SER A 152 -0.74 -4.90 7.88
N PHE A 153 -1.67 -4.14 8.45
CA PHE A 153 -2.94 -3.80 7.77
C PHE A 153 -3.00 -2.31 7.45
N TYR A 154 -3.46 -1.95 6.26
CA TYR A 154 -3.62 -0.54 5.90
C TYR A 154 -4.95 0.03 6.43
N SER A 155 -4.94 1.31 6.77
CA SER A 155 -6.13 2.06 7.15
C SER A 155 -7.03 2.26 5.92
N PRO A 156 -8.35 1.99 6.01
CA PRO A 156 -9.25 2.15 4.87
C PRO A 156 -9.41 3.61 4.44
N ASP A 157 -9.33 4.55 5.40
CA ASP A 157 -9.64 5.98 5.19
C ASP A 157 -8.40 6.85 4.97
N LYS A 158 -7.19 6.26 4.98
CA LYS A 158 -5.93 7.02 4.90
C LYS A 158 -5.00 6.39 3.87
N ILE A 159 -4.50 7.22 2.96
CA ILE A 159 -3.56 6.81 1.91
C ILE A 159 -2.21 6.44 2.54
N ASN A 160 -1.71 5.25 2.21
CA ASN A 160 -0.43 4.70 2.64
C ASN A 160 -0.17 4.80 4.15
N ARG A 161 -1.19 4.50 4.97
CA ARG A 161 -1.04 4.44 6.44
C ARG A 161 -1.37 3.06 6.97
N LEU A 162 -0.41 2.45 7.66
CA LEU A 162 -0.64 1.21 8.40
C LEU A 162 -1.42 1.49 9.69
N ARG A 163 -2.29 0.56 10.06
CA ARG A 163 -2.94 0.48 11.36
C ARG A 163 -1.90 0.13 12.42
N PRO A 164 -2.12 0.52 13.69
CA PRO A 164 -1.17 0.29 14.76
C PRO A 164 -1.08 -1.17 15.20
N TYR A 165 -1.82 -2.11 14.61
CA TYR A 165 -1.74 -3.51 14.99
C TYR A 165 -1.17 -4.38 13.86
N LYS A 166 -0.43 -5.41 14.26
CA LYS A 166 0.11 -6.44 13.37
C LYS A 166 -0.12 -7.82 13.95
N ILE A 167 -0.13 -8.82 13.07
CA ILE A 167 -0.21 -10.23 13.46
C ILE A 167 0.98 -10.92 12.80
N GLY A 168 1.79 -11.63 13.58
CA GLY A 168 2.91 -12.38 13.06
C GLY A 168 3.00 -13.78 13.60
N ALA A 169 3.70 -14.64 12.86
CA ALA A 169 4.03 -15.99 13.26
C ALA A 169 5.49 -16.26 12.94
N GLY A 170 6.14 -17.12 13.70
CA GLY A 170 7.52 -17.50 13.43
C GLY A 170 8.15 -18.26 14.57
N PHE A 171 9.43 -17.98 14.80
CA PHE A 171 10.25 -18.73 15.73
C PHE A 171 10.72 -17.82 16.87
N VAL A 172 10.75 -18.37 18.08
CA VAL A 172 11.31 -17.71 19.25
C VAL A 172 12.38 -18.60 19.84
N ALA A 173 13.55 -18.02 20.12
CA ALA A 173 14.61 -18.68 20.86
C ALA A 173 14.59 -18.15 22.30
N LEU A 174 14.43 -19.06 23.25
CA LEU A 174 14.57 -18.80 24.67
C LEU A 174 16.03 -19.02 25.11
N ASN A 175 16.56 -18.07 25.89
CA ASN A 175 17.90 -18.12 26.50
C ASN A 175 19.09 -18.36 25.55
N ALA A 176 19.02 -17.91 24.29
CA ALA A 176 20.10 -18.10 23.31
C ALA A 176 21.43 -17.43 23.72
N PHE A 177 21.39 -16.39 24.56
CA PHE A 177 22.58 -15.70 25.07
C PHE A 177 23.04 -16.16 26.48
N ASN A 178 22.51 -17.27 27.00
CA ASN A 178 23.05 -17.81 28.26
C ASN A 178 24.45 -18.43 28.01
N LEU A 179 25.48 -17.71 28.45
CA LEU A 179 26.91 -18.05 28.31
C LEU A 179 27.47 -18.84 29.52
N SER A 180 26.63 -19.28 30.44
CA SER A 180 27.10 -20.13 31.54
C SER A 180 27.47 -21.52 31.02
N ASN A 181 28.66 -22.02 31.39
CA ASN A 181 29.10 -23.42 31.14
C ASN A 181 28.30 -24.47 31.99
N THR A 182 27.23 -23.97 32.60
CA THR A 182 26.32 -24.48 33.64
C THR A 182 25.17 -25.41 33.27
N SER A 183 24.73 -25.56 32.02
CA SER A 183 23.34 -26.04 31.85
C SER A 183 23.04 -26.76 30.55
N LYS A 184 22.69 -28.04 30.66
CA LYS A 184 22.26 -28.89 29.55
C LYS A 184 20.83 -28.62 29.02
N ASN A 185 20.00 -27.75 29.64
CA ASN A 185 18.53 -27.79 29.39
C ASN A 185 17.78 -26.45 29.26
N ASP A 186 18.41 -25.27 29.26
CA ASP A 186 17.66 -23.99 29.29
C ASP A 186 17.50 -23.28 27.95
N ARG A 187 18.13 -23.77 26.89
CA ARG A 187 17.96 -23.23 25.53
C ARG A 187 16.82 -23.97 24.85
N ASP A 188 15.82 -23.23 24.38
CA ASP A 188 14.67 -23.82 23.70
C ASP A 188 14.24 -23.00 22.50
N LEU A 189 13.85 -23.68 21.43
CA LEU A 189 13.29 -23.11 20.22
C LEU A 189 11.79 -23.37 20.23
N GLY A 190 10.99 -22.32 20.07
CA GLY A 190 9.55 -22.41 19.99
C GLY A 190 8.99 -21.86 18.69
N LEU A 191 7.89 -22.43 18.24
CA LEU A 191 7.00 -21.79 17.28
C LEU A 191 6.09 -20.81 18.02
N VAL A 192 5.85 -19.63 17.48
CA VAL A 192 5.06 -18.58 18.14
C VAL A 192 4.14 -17.86 17.16
N ILE A 193 2.96 -17.50 17.64
CA ILE A 193 2.05 -16.55 16.99
C ILE A 193 1.88 -15.36 17.94
N LEU A 194 2.12 -14.15 17.42
CA LEU A 194 2.08 -12.90 18.17
C LEU A 194 1.19 -11.86 17.48
N GLY A 195 0.21 -11.37 18.22
CA GLY A 195 -0.38 -10.07 17.96
C GLY A 195 0.50 -8.98 18.57
N SER A 196 0.60 -7.84 17.89
CA SER A 196 1.32 -6.68 18.42
C SER A 196 0.60 -5.38 18.14
N VAL A 197 0.69 -4.45 19.07
CA VAL A 197 0.16 -3.08 18.94
C VAL A 197 1.31 -2.09 19.08
N TYR A 198 1.58 -1.35 18.02
CA TYR A 198 2.60 -0.31 17.93
C TYR A 198 1.99 1.07 18.26
N PRO A 199 2.72 1.92 18.99
CA PRO A 199 2.30 3.30 19.19
C PRO A 199 2.20 4.06 17.86
N THR A 200 1.21 4.95 17.74
CA THR A 200 0.88 5.67 16.49
C THR A 200 1.79 6.87 16.19
N ARG A 201 2.74 7.19 17.08
CA ARG A 201 3.64 8.34 16.94
C ARG A 201 4.72 8.05 15.88
N ARG A 202 4.83 8.92 14.87
CA ARG A 202 5.71 8.72 13.70
C ARG A 202 7.20 9.00 13.95
N GLU A 203 7.54 9.80 14.97
CA GLU A 203 8.88 10.39 15.13
C GLU A 203 9.63 9.89 16.38
N ALA A 204 9.10 8.89 17.08
CA ALA A 204 9.77 8.36 18.26
C ALA A 204 10.92 7.44 17.83
N LYS A 205 12.16 7.81 18.18
CA LYS A 205 13.36 6.95 18.02
C LYS A 205 13.24 5.62 18.76
N PHE A 206 12.49 5.63 19.87
CA PHE A 206 12.14 4.45 20.65
C PHE A 206 10.65 4.15 20.53
N THR A 207 10.34 2.91 20.18
CA THR A 207 8.96 2.43 20.14
C THR A 207 8.82 1.24 21.08
N PHE A 208 7.75 1.25 21.88
CA PHE A 208 7.44 0.17 22.82
C PHE A 208 6.17 -0.54 22.36
N PRO A 209 6.24 -1.44 21.36
CA PRO A 209 5.10 -2.25 20.97
C PRO A 209 4.67 -3.19 22.10
N LEU A 210 3.37 -3.36 22.29
CA LEU A 210 2.83 -4.36 23.20
C LEU A 210 2.58 -5.66 22.42
N TYR A 211 3.20 -6.75 22.85
CA TYR A 211 3.01 -8.08 22.26
C TYR A 211 2.09 -8.92 23.15
N LEU A 212 1.22 -9.69 22.50
CA LEU A 212 0.38 -10.72 23.11
C LEU A 212 0.34 -11.93 22.18
N GLY A 213 0.57 -13.11 22.72
CA GLY A 213 0.38 -14.33 21.96
C GLY A 213 0.86 -15.56 22.70
N GLY A 214 1.26 -16.57 21.94
CA GLY A 214 1.67 -17.85 22.51
C GLY A 214 2.11 -18.81 21.42
N GLY A 215 2.56 -19.97 21.86
CA GLY A 215 3.18 -20.92 20.97
C GLY A 215 3.58 -22.21 21.66
N TYR A 216 4.38 -22.99 20.97
CA TYR A 216 4.80 -24.31 21.41
C TYR A 216 6.32 -24.42 21.42
N LEU A 217 6.88 -24.79 22.57
CA LEU A 217 8.30 -25.06 22.75
C LEU A 217 8.62 -26.46 22.24
N LEU A 218 9.55 -26.56 21.28
CA LEU A 218 9.86 -27.81 20.60
C LEU A 218 10.72 -28.74 21.47
N SER A 219 11.63 -28.18 22.28
CA SER A 219 12.53 -28.99 23.11
C SER A 219 11.86 -29.40 24.43
N ALA A 220 11.14 -28.48 25.08
CA ALA A 220 10.40 -28.77 26.30
C ALA A 220 9.05 -29.46 26.06
N GLY A 221 8.53 -29.45 24.82
CA GLY A 221 7.25 -30.08 24.47
C GLY A 221 6.03 -29.41 25.11
N LYS A 222 6.12 -28.13 25.48
CA LYS A 222 5.10 -27.41 26.26
C LYS A 222 4.58 -26.18 25.51
N TRP A 223 3.29 -25.91 25.69
CA TRP A 223 2.71 -24.63 25.28
C TRP A 223 3.20 -23.50 26.18
N PHE A 224 3.35 -22.31 25.60
CA PHE A 224 3.69 -21.10 26.33
C PHE A 224 2.84 -19.92 25.85
N TYR A 225 2.60 -18.98 26.77
CA TYR A 225 1.93 -17.72 26.49
C TYR A 225 2.87 -16.56 26.77
N LEU A 226 2.74 -15.50 25.98
CA LEU A 226 3.56 -14.31 26.02
C LEU A 226 2.71 -13.06 26.14
N LEU A 227 3.06 -12.20 27.07
CA LEU A 227 2.51 -10.85 27.18
C LEU A 227 3.62 -9.90 27.62
N GLY A 228 3.77 -8.77 26.94
CA GLY A 228 4.65 -7.72 27.46
C GLY A 228 5.03 -6.68 26.43
N PRO A 229 5.63 -5.57 26.90
CA PRO A 229 6.25 -4.61 26.01
C PRO A 229 7.44 -5.27 25.32
N GLY A 230 7.67 -4.95 24.06
CA GLY A 230 8.97 -5.12 23.43
C GLY A 230 9.62 -3.76 23.22
N ILE A 231 10.87 -3.80 22.76
CA ILE A 231 11.65 -2.61 22.45
C ILE A 231 11.96 -2.65 20.96
N GLY A 232 11.44 -1.67 20.23
CA GLY A 232 11.75 -1.45 18.82
C GLY A 232 12.59 -0.19 18.68
N VAL A 233 13.83 -0.35 18.21
CA VAL A 233 14.69 0.76 17.80
C VAL A 233 14.51 0.94 16.30
N ARG A 234 14.12 2.15 15.88
CA ARG A 234 14.20 2.53 14.46
C ARG A 234 15.55 3.21 14.23
N LEU A 235 16.41 2.57 13.43
CA LEU A 235 17.65 3.14 12.91
C LEU A 235 17.35 4.20 11.85
#